data_AF-A0A849H6I3-F1
#
_entry.id   AF-A0A849H6I3-F1
#
_cell.length_a   1.000
_cell.length_b   1.000
_cell.length_c   1.000
_cell.angle_alpha   90.00
_cell.angle_beta   90.00
_cell.angle_gamma   90.00
#
_symmetry.space_group_name_H-M   'P 1'
#
loop_
_entity.id
_entity.type
_entity.pdbx_description
1 polymer ?
#
loop_
_entity_poly.entity_id
_entity_poly.type
_entity_poly.pdbx_seq_one_letter_code
_entity_poly.pdbx_strand_id
1 'polypeptide(L)'
;MIDLLTDPGFWAALFSVTLIQVALGADNLIIITILANKLPPQKQGLAIQVGLILAMVFRIILLGLVSWLLTVATETFMTLDTELLPNLRIEASLSVKAIVLFLGGLILIWKGVKELRVKAKGLEEEVKETESFGEVVAVIVGMNLLFSVDSILTVVGMTEVFAVMVGSVVIS
;
A
#
# COMPACT_ATOMS: atom_id res chain seq x y z
N MET A 1 -12.38 20.10 -13.01
CA MET A 1 -12.69 18.65 -12.83
C MET A 1 -12.71 17.90 -14.15
N ILE A 2 -13.31 18.45 -15.21
CA ILE A 2 -13.25 17.87 -16.56
C ILE A 2 -11.81 17.94 -17.13
N ASP A 3 -11.05 18.98 -16.76
CA ASP A 3 -9.67 19.17 -17.21
C ASP A 3 -8.73 18.01 -16.85
N LEU A 4 -8.95 17.38 -15.69
CA LEU A 4 -8.21 16.19 -15.24
C LEU A 4 -8.49 14.96 -16.11
N LEU A 5 -9.73 14.80 -16.56
CA LEU A 5 -10.13 13.67 -17.42
C LEU A 5 -9.67 13.86 -18.87
N THR A 6 -9.42 15.09 -19.28
CA THR A 6 -8.87 15.42 -20.60
C THR A 6 -7.34 15.46 -20.65
N ASP A 7 -6.67 15.43 -19.50
CA ASP A 7 -5.21 15.44 -19.41
C ASP A 7 -4.63 14.04 -19.72
N PRO A 8 -3.83 13.88 -20.79
CA PRO A 8 -3.15 12.62 -21.08
C PRO A 8 -2.20 12.18 -19.97
N GLY A 9 -1.62 13.12 -19.22
CA GLY A 9 -0.72 12.85 -18.09
C GLY A 9 -1.42 12.12 -16.95
N PHE A 10 -2.66 12.51 -16.65
CA PHE A 10 -3.50 11.82 -15.66
C PHE A 10 -3.69 10.34 -15.99
N TRP A 11 -4.05 10.02 -17.23
CA TRP A 11 -4.28 8.63 -17.67
C TRP A 11 -2.99 7.81 -17.70
N ALA A 12 -1.87 8.40 -18.12
CA ALA A 12 -0.57 7.73 -18.09
C ALA A 12 -0.13 7.40 -16.66
N ALA A 13 -0.34 8.34 -15.71
CA ALA A 13 -0.07 8.12 -14.30
C ALA A 13 -1.00 7.05 -13.72
N LEU A 14 -2.31 7.14 -13.98
CA LEU A 14 -3.29 6.14 -13.55
C LEU A 14 -2.94 4.75 -14.05
N PHE A 15 -2.61 4.62 -15.34
CA PHE A 15 -2.19 3.36 -15.92
C PHE A 15 -0.94 2.79 -15.25
N SER A 16 0.12 3.61 -15.13
CA SER A 16 1.38 3.18 -14.53
C SER A 16 1.24 2.76 -13.07
N VAL A 17 0.52 3.56 -12.27
CA VAL A 17 0.27 3.25 -10.86
C VAL A 17 -0.59 2.01 -10.73
N THR A 18 -1.63 1.85 -11.56
CA THR A 18 -2.49 0.66 -11.56
C THR A 18 -1.69 -0.61 -11.90
N LEU A 19 -0.81 -0.58 -12.90
CA LEU A 19 0.03 -1.74 -13.23
C LEU A 19 0.88 -2.19 -12.04
N ILE A 20 1.50 -1.26 -11.33
CA ILE A 20 2.27 -1.57 -10.13
C ILE A 20 1.35 -2.09 -9.03
N GLN A 21 0.17 -1.48 -8.83
CA GLN A 21 -0.79 -1.97 -7.85
C GLN A 21 -1.31 -3.38 -8.14
N VAL A 22 -1.53 -3.74 -9.40
CA VAL A 22 -1.92 -5.11 -9.78
C VAL A 22 -0.78 -6.08 -9.50
N ALA A 23 0.46 -5.71 -9.84
CA ALA A 23 1.62 -6.55 -9.58
C ALA A 23 1.83 -6.80 -8.07
N LEU A 24 1.70 -5.77 -7.24
CA LEU A 24 1.78 -5.90 -5.77
C LEU A 24 0.49 -6.50 -5.14
N GLY A 25 -0.67 -6.32 -5.78
CA GLY A 25 -1.97 -6.75 -5.28
C GLY A 25 -2.22 -8.25 -5.42
N ALA A 26 -1.49 -8.92 -6.32
CA ALA A 26 -1.56 -10.37 -6.49
C ALA A 26 -1.24 -11.12 -5.19
N ASP A 27 -0.23 -10.66 -4.43
CA ASP A 27 0.17 -11.25 -3.15
C ASP A 27 -0.96 -11.15 -2.10
N ASN A 28 -1.71 -10.04 -2.11
CA ASN A 28 -2.82 -9.82 -1.19
C ASN A 28 -3.97 -10.79 -1.46
N LEU A 29 -4.29 -11.06 -2.73
CA LEU A 29 -5.34 -12.01 -3.11
C LEU A 29 -4.97 -13.45 -2.73
N ILE A 30 -3.70 -13.84 -2.91
CA ILE A 30 -3.20 -15.16 -2.53
C ILE A 30 -3.40 -15.39 -1.03
N ILE A 31 -3.08 -14.41 -0.19
CA ILE A 31 -3.20 -14.55 1.27
C ILE A 31 -4.65 -14.60 1.71
N ILE A 32 -5.53 -13.79 1.12
CA ILE A 32 -6.98 -13.85 1.37
C ILE A 32 -7.51 -15.25 1.08
N THR A 33 -7.11 -15.84 -0.03
CA THR A 33 -7.55 -17.17 -0.44
C THR A 33 -7.01 -18.26 0.49
N ILE A 34 -5.73 -18.18 0.87
CA ILE A 34 -5.12 -19.13 1.82
C ILE A 34 -5.82 -19.09 3.19
N LEU A 35 -6.13 -17.89 3.69
CA LEU A 35 -6.82 -17.74 4.97
C LEU A 35 -8.28 -18.20 4.89
N ALA A 36 -8.98 -17.88 3.80
CA ALA A 36 -10.35 -18.33 3.60
C ALA A 36 -10.46 -19.87 3.51
N ASN A 37 -9.44 -20.55 2.99
CA ASN A 37 -9.39 -22.02 2.91
C ASN A 37 -9.42 -22.72 4.28
N LYS A 38 -9.16 -22.00 5.37
CA LYS A 38 -9.29 -22.51 6.75
C LYS A 38 -10.75 -22.64 7.22
N LEU A 39 -11.70 -22.05 6.48
CA LEU A 39 -13.13 -22.15 6.77
C LEU A 39 -13.76 -23.35 6.05
N PRO A 40 -14.91 -23.86 6.55
CA PRO A 40 -15.71 -24.84 5.83
C PRO A 40 -16.05 -24.35 4.41
N PRO A 41 -16.08 -25.24 3.39
CA PRO A 41 -16.26 -24.87 1.98
C PRO A 41 -17.44 -23.94 1.70
N GLN A 42 -18.52 -24.07 2.49
CA GLN A 42 -19.74 -23.29 2.34
C GLN A 42 -19.57 -21.81 2.75
N LYS A 43 -18.56 -21.47 3.56
CA LYS A 43 -18.30 -20.11 4.07
C LYS A 43 -17.10 -19.42 3.43
N GLN A 44 -16.27 -20.14 2.68
CA GLN A 44 -15.04 -19.60 2.08
C GLN A 44 -15.34 -18.44 1.11
N GLY A 45 -16.28 -18.63 0.18
CA GLY A 45 -16.65 -17.60 -0.80
C GLY A 45 -17.17 -16.32 -0.14
N LEU A 46 -18.00 -16.45 0.90
CA LEU A 46 -18.51 -15.32 1.67
C LEU A 46 -17.36 -14.59 2.42
N ALA A 47 -16.42 -15.34 3.01
CA ALA A 47 -15.28 -14.77 3.72
C ALA A 47 -14.35 -13.99 2.77
N ILE A 48 -14.12 -14.51 1.56
CA ILE A 48 -13.34 -13.83 0.52
C ILE A 48 -14.03 -12.53 0.11
N GLN A 49 -15.33 -12.56 -0.21
CA GLN A 49 -16.07 -11.37 -0.65
C GLN A 49 -16.12 -10.28 0.43
N VAL A 50 -16.50 -10.66 1.66
CA VAL A 50 -16.57 -9.73 2.79
C VAL A 50 -15.17 -9.20 3.13
N GLY A 51 -14.17 -10.08 3.14
CA GLY A 51 -12.77 -9.74 3.37
C GLY A 51 -12.25 -8.75 2.35
N LEU A 52 -12.51 -8.95 1.05
CA LEU A 52 -12.11 -8.06 -0.04
C LEU A 52 -12.76 -6.68 0.07
N ILE A 53 -14.07 -6.62 0.32
CA ILE A 53 -14.79 -5.35 0.46
C ILE A 53 -14.25 -4.56 1.66
N LEU A 54 -14.12 -5.21 2.82
CA LEU A 54 -13.56 -4.57 4.01
C LEU A 54 -12.11 -4.14 3.79
N ALA A 55 -11.29 -4.99 3.19
CA ALA A 55 -9.91 -4.70 2.83
C ALA A 55 -9.79 -3.46 1.95
N MET A 56 -10.64 -3.34 0.92
CA MET A 56 -10.67 -2.18 0.03
C MET A 56 -11.05 -0.90 0.77
N VAL A 57 -12.11 -0.95 1.59
CA VAL A 57 -12.56 0.21 2.39
C VAL A 57 -11.44 0.68 3.32
N PHE A 58 -10.83 -0.23 4.07
CA PHE A 58 -9.72 0.10 4.97
C PHE A 58 -8.51 0.65 4.21
N ARG A 59 -8.24 0.13 3.01
CA ARG A 59 -7.14 0.61 2.17
C ARG A 59 -7.37 2.05 1.70
N ILE A 60 -8.58 2.40 1.27
CA ILE A 60 -8.94 3.77 0.90
C ILE A 60 -8.83 4.72 2.10
N ILE A 61 -9.32 4.29 3.27
CA ILE A 61 -9.20 5.08 4.51
C ILE A 61 -7.73 5.30 4.86
N LEU A 62 -6.91 4.25 4.87
CA LEU A 62 -5.49 4.33 5.20
C LEU A 62 -4.74 5.21 4.19
N LEU A 63 -5.04 5.08 2.90
CA LEU A 63 -4.47 5.93 1.86
C LEU A 63 -4.83 7.40 2.08
N GLY A 64 -6.09 7.69 2.43
CA GLY A 64 -6.51 9.04 2.80
C GLY A 64 -5.76 9.57 4.01
N LEU A 65 -5.61 8.77 5.07
CA LEU A 65 -4.86 9.14 6.28
C LEU A 65 -3.38 9.39 5.98
N VAL A 66 -2.74 8.51 5.21
CA VAL A 66 -1.32 8.66 4.84
C VAL A 66 -1.14 9.86 3.91
N SER A 67 -2.00 10.04 2.91
CA SER A 67 -1.97 11.21 2.02
C SER A 67 -2.12 12.50 2.81
N TRP A 68 -3.08 12.56 3.74
CA TRP A 68 -3.29 13.73 4.60
C TRP A 68 -2.10 13.97 5.53
N LEU A 69 -1.59 12.92 6.19
CA LEU A 69 -0.41 12.99 7.05
C LEU A 69 0.78 13.55 6.27
N LEU A 70 0.96 13.11 5.02
CA LEU A 70 2.05 13.57 4.18
C LEU A 70 1.84 15.02 3.75
N THR A 71 0.64 15.45 3.39
CA THR A 71 0.34 16.87 3.09
C THR A 71 0.64 17.78 4.29
N VAL A 72 0.24 17.37 5.50
CA VAL A 72 0.55 18.11 6.74
C VAL A 72 2.05 18.09 7.03
N ALA A 73 2.72 16.97 6.78
CA ALA A 73 4.17 16.87 6.90
C ALA A 73 4.90 17.70 5.83
N THR A 74 4.25 18.10 4.73
CA THR A 74 4.92 18.82 3.64
C THR A 74 5.14 20.32 3.94
N GLU A 75 4.84 20.82 5.15
CA GLU A 75 5.33 22.15 5.54
C GLU A 75 6.86 22.20 5.42
N THR A 76 7.32 22.98 4.45
CA THR A 76 8.71 23.06 4.00
C THR A 76 9.57 23.65 5.12
N PHE A 77 10.33 22.81 5.83
CA PHE A 77 11.21 23.29 6.90
C PHE A 77 12.47 24.01 6.40
N MET A 78 13.04 23.62 5.23
CA MET A 78 14.26 24.24 4.68
C MET A 78 14.38 24.05 3.16
N THR A 79 14.48 25.16 2.41
CA THR A 79 15.01 25.19 1.04
C THR A 79 16.50 25.55 1.11
N LEU A 80 17.37 24.58 0.85
CA LEU A 80 18.82 24.82 0.73
C LEU A 80 19.13 25.09 -0.74
N ASP A 81 19.12 26.35 -1.14
CA ASP A 81 19.71 26.81 -2.41
C ASP A 81 21.20 27.09 -2.16
N THR A 82 22.05 26.07 -2.33
CA THR A 82 23.50 26.25 -2.32
C THR A 82 24.09 25.96 -3.70
N GLU A 83 24.50 27.02 -4.39
CA GLU A 83 25.27 26.92 -5.64
C GLU A 83 26.70 26.44 -5.31
N LEU A 84 26.92 25.12 -5.37
CA LEU A 84 28.24 24.50 -5.10
C LEU A 84 29.18 24.55 -6.33
N LEU A 85 28.67 24.62 -7.56
CA LEU A 85 29.47 24.80 -8.79
C LEU A 85 28.67 25.56 -9.88
N PRO A 86 29.31 26.27 -10.83
CA PRO A 86 28.65 27.12 -11.83
C PRO A 86 27.70 26.38 -12.80
N ASN A 87 27.68 25.04 -12.79
CA ASN A 87 26.78 24.20 -13.58
C ASN A 87 26.08 23.11 -12.75
N LEU A 88 26.16 23.16 -11.42
CA LEU A 88 25.54 22.14 -10.56
C LEU A 88 24.69 22.82 -9.49
N ARG A 89 23.40 22.96 -9.82
CA ARG A 89 22.36 23.34 -8.86
C ARG A 89 21.80 22.06 -8.25
N ILE A 90 21.97 21.91 -6.95
CA ILE A 90 21.34 20.83 -6.20
C ILE A 90 20.18 21.47 -5.44
N GLU A 91 18.99 21.45 -6.03
CA GLU A 91 17.74 21.79 -5.34
C GLU A 91 17.37 20.62 -4.43
N ALA A 92 17.89 20.64 -3.20
CA ALA A 92 17.52 19.68 -2.16
C ALA A 92 16.44 20.29 -1.26
N SER A 93 15.17 20.17 -1.67
CA SER A 93 14.06 20.41 -0.75
C SER A 93 13.95 19.21 0.19
N LEU A 94 14.47 19.34 1.41
CA LEU A 94 14.33 18.28 2.43
C LEU A 94 12.89 18.31 2.96
N SER A 95 11.98 17.66 2.25
CA SER A 95 10.59 17.53 2.64
C SER A 95 10.44 16.45 3.69
N VAL A 96 9.65 16.68 4.74
CA VAL A 96 9.32 15.65 5.74
C VAL A 96 8.67 14.44 5.05
N LYS A 97 7.98 14.64 3.90
CA LYS A 97 7.51 13.55 3.02
C LYS A 97 8.65 12.60 2.63
N ALA A 98 9.82 13.12 2.26
CA ALA A 98 10.96 12.30 1.89
C ALA A 98 11.51 11.50 3.08
N ILE A 99 11.54 12.09 4.28
CA ILE A 99 11.95 11.40 5.51
C ILE A 99 10.97 10.28 5.85
N VAL A 100 9.67 10.54 5.78
CA VAL A 100 8.63 9.54 6.06
C VAL A 100 8.68 8.39 5.04
N LEU A 101 8.81 8.69 3.74
CA LEU A 101 8.96 7.67 2.70
C LEU A 101 10.24 6.86 2.87
N PHE A 102 11.36 7.50 3.22
CA PHE A 102 12.64 6.84 3.42
C PHE A 102 12.62 5.91 4.64
N LEU A 103 12.15 6.41 5.79
CA LEU A 103 12.01 5.61 7.01
C LEU A 103 10.96 4.50 6.83
N GLY A 104 9.83 4.80 6.19
CA GLY A 104 8.81 3.83 5.83
C GLY A 104 9.38 2.70 4.98
N GLY A 105 10.04 3.04 3.86
CA GLY A 105 10.69 2.07 2.99
C GLY A 105 11.73 1.19 3.69
N LEU A 106 12.54 1.77 4.59
CA LEU A 106 13.50 1.00 5.40
C LEU A 106 12.82 0.01 6.35
N ILE A 107 11.74 0.42 7.02
CA ILE A 107 10.96 -0.46 7.90
C ILE A 107 10.37 -1.63 7.10
N LEU A 108 9.91 -1.37 5.87
CA LEU A 108 9.34 -2.40 5.01
C LEU A 108 10.38 -3.40 4.53
N ILE A 109 11.56 -2.93 4.11
CA ILE A 109 12.67 -3.83 3.74
C ILE A 109 13.05 -4.72 4.94
N TRP A 110 13.18 -4.14 6.14
CA TRP A 110 13.51 -4.89 7.34
C TRP A 110 12.45 -5.95 7.67
N LYS A 111 11.17 -5.58 7.58
CA LYS A 111 10.04 -6.47 7.83
C LYS A 111 9.97 -7.58 6.79
N GLY A 112 10.13 -7.26 5.50
CA GLY A 112 10.18 -8.22 4.41
C GLY A 112 11.30 -9.25 4.59
N VAL A 113 12.51 -8.80 4.92
CA VAL A 113 13.64 -9.71 5.23
C VAL A 113 13.35 -10.60 6.43
N LYS A 114 12.73 -10.05 7.49
CA LYS A 114 12.37 -10.81 8.69
C LYS A 114 11.30 -11.87 8.40
N GLU A 115 10.23 -11.50 7.69
CA GLU A 115 9.14 -12.41 7.31
C GLU A 115 9.65 -13.52 6.37
N LEU A 116 10.49 -13.18 5.39
CA LEU A 116 11.11 -14.17 4.50
C LEU A 116 11.99 -15.15 5.27
N ARG A 117 12.77 -14.67 6.25
CA ARG A 117 13.59 -15.55 7.10
C ARG A 117 12.75 -16.47 7.98
N VAL A 118 11.59 -16.00 8.45
CA VAL A 118 10.65 -16.79 9.25
C VAL A 118 9.96 -17.85 8.38
N LYS A 119 9.47 -17.49 7.19
CA LYS A 119 8.91 -18.42 6.22
C LYS A 119 9.94 -19.46 5.76
N ALA A 120 11.20 -19.05 5.55
CA ALA A 120 12.30 -19.94 5.18
C ALA A 120 12.75 -20.89 6.29
N LYS A 121 12.44 -20.58 7.56
CA LYS A 121 12.79 -21.42 8.72
C LYS A 121 11.77 -22.53 9.01
N GLY A 122 10.71 -22.65 8.20
CA GLY A 122 9.71 -23.70 8.35
C GLY A 122 8.93 -23.56 9.65
N LEU A 123 7.88 -22.73 9.64
CA LEU A 123 6.85 -22.81 10.67
C LEU A 123 5.79 -23.81 10.19
N GLU A 124 5.99 -25.05 10.59
CA GLU A 124 4.90 -25.95 10.91
C GLU A 124 4.22 -25.40 12.16
N GLU A 125 3.09 -24.70 12.01
CA GLU A 125 2.12 -24.57 13.09
C GLU A 125 0.87 -25.34 12.67
N GLU A 126 0.61 -26.43 13.39
CA GLU A 126 -0.58 -27.25 13.29
C GLU A 126 -1.83 -26.37 13.44
N VAL A 127 -2.64 -26.36 12.37
CA VAL A 127 -3.90 -25.63 12.31
C VAL A 127 -4.90 -26.33 13.23
N LYS A 128 -5.27 -25.67 14.34
CA LYS A 128 -6.50 -26.03 15.05
C LYS A 128 -7.68 -25.70 14.15
N GLU A 129 -8.36 -26.74 13.66
CA GLU A 129 -9.63 -26.66 12.95
C GLU A 129 -10.73 -26.11 13.88
N THR A 130 -10.80 -24.79 14.01
CA THR A 130 -12.02 -23.98 14.26
C THR A 130 -11.55 -22.53 14.37
N GLU A 131 -11.16 -21.93 13.25
CA GLU A 131 -11.12 -20.47 13.17
C GLU A 131 -12.55 -19.99 12.89
N SER A 132 -13.09 -19.17 13.79
CA SER A 132 -14.44 -18.63 13.59
C SER A 132 -14.46 -17.77 12.32
N PHE A 133 -15.61 -17.68 11.64
CA PHE A 133 -15.73 -16.84 10.43
C PHE A 133 -15.24 -15.40 10.67
N GLY A 134 -15.55 -14.82 11.83
CA GLY A 134 -15.13 -13.47 12.19
C GLY A 134 -13.62 -13.35 12.43
N GLU A 135 -12.99 -14.39 12.96
CA GLU A 135 -11.54 -14.44 13.18
C GLU A 135 -10.80 -14.47 11.84
N VAL A 136 -11.22 -15.32 10.90
CA VAL A 136 -10.63 -15.38 9.56
C VAL A 136 -10.78 -14.05 8.83
N VAL A 137 -11.95 -13.41 8.90
CA VAL A 137 -12.17 -12.08 8.31
C VAL A 137 -11.29 -11.02 8.99
N ALA A 138 -11.15 -11.05 10.32
CA ALA A 138 -10.28 -10.13 11.05
C ALA A 138 -8.80 -10.29 10.66
N VAL A 139 -8.33 -11.54 10.52
CA VAL A 139 -6.96 -11.83 10.06
C VAL A 139 -6.78 -11.36 8.62
N ILE A 140 -7.74 -11.60 7.72
CA ILE A 140 -7.71 -11.09 6.34
C ILE A 140 -7.55 -9.56 6.32
N VAL A 141 -8.38 -8.84 7.07
CA VAL A 141 -8.33 -7.38 7.12
C VAL A 141 -7.02 -6.89 7.72
N GLY A 142 -6.54 -7.52 8.79
CA GLY A 142 -5.27 -7.19 9.44
C GLY A 142 -4.06 -7.41 8.53
N MET A 143 -4.02 -8.54 7.81
CA MET A 143 -2.98 -8.83 6.83
C MET A 143 -3.01 -7.85 5.66
N ASN A 144 -4.21 -7.52 5.15
CA ASN A 144 -4.36 -6.52 4.10
C ASN A 144 -3.88 -5.14 4.54
N LEU A 145 -4.18 -4.71 5.78
CA LEU A 145 -3.64 -3.48 6.34
C LEU A 145 -2.11 -3.50 6.33
N LEU A 146 -1.51 -4.59 6.80
CA LEU A 146 -0.05 -4.75 6.86
C LEU A 146 0.62 -4.68 5.48
N PHE A 147 0.03 -5.26 4.43
CA PHE A 147 0.57 -5.17 3.06
C PHE A 147 0.24 -3.87 2.34
N SER A 148 -0.89 -3.26 2.70
CA SER A 148 -1.31 -2.01 2.06
C SER A 148 -0.32 -0.88 2.33
N VAL A 149 0.42 -0.91 3.44
CA VAL A 149 1.46 0.09 3.77
C VAL A 149 2.49 0.21 2.65
N ASP A 150 3.04 -0.90 2.15
CA ASP A 150 4.05 -0.94 1.08
C ASP A 150 3.51 -0.40 -0.23
N SER A 151 2.32 -0.86 -0.60
CA SER A 151 1.67 -0.40 -1.83
C SER A 151 1.31 1.09 -1.76
N ILE A 152 0.84 1.58 -0.60
CA ILE A 152 0.46 2.99 -0.42
C ILE A 152 1.70 3.88 -0.44
N LEU A 153 2.78 3.50 0.25
CA LEU A 153 4.03 4.26 0.22
C LEU A 153 4.59 4.33 -1.21
N THR A 154 4.48 3.25 -1.99
CA THR A 154 4.85 3.24 -3.41
C THR A 154 4.00 4.22 -4.21
N VAL A 155 2.67 4.14 -4.09
CA VAL A 155 1.72 4.99 -4.82
C VAL A 155 1.92 6.47 -4.50
N VAL A 156 2.10 6.82 -3.22
CA VAL A 156 2.36 8.22 -2.81
C VAL A 156 3.75 8.69 -3.22
N GLY A 157 4.70 7.78 -3.43
CA GLY A 157 5.98 8.08 -4.04
C GLY A 157 5.89 8.35 -5.55
N MET A 158 4.90 7.80 -6.24
CA MET A 158 4.77 7.87 -7.70
C MET A 158 3.92 9.04 -8.21
N THR A 159 2.93 9.49 -7.45
CA THR A 159 2.00 10.54 -7.87
C THR A 159 1.56 11.37 -6.69
N GLU A 160 1.24 12.65 -6.92
CA GLU A 160 0.62 13.53 -5.92
C GLU A 160 -0.88 13.71 -6.16
N VAL A 161 -1.40 13.19 -7.28
CA VAL A 161 -2.81 13.34 -7.63
C VAL A 161 -3.63 12.29 -6.88
N PHE A 162 -4.33 12.73 -5.84
CA PHE A 162 -5.16 11.85 -5.00
C PHE A 162 -6.17 11.00 -5.82
N ALA A 163 -6.76 11.57 -6.87
CA ALA A 163 -7.67 10.84 -7.76
C ALA A 163 -6.98 9.68 -8.50
N VAL A 164 -5.71 9.82 -8.87
CA VAL A 164 -4.91 8.74 -9.47
C VAL A 164 -4.65 7.63 -8.44
N MET A 165 -4.33 8.02 -7.20
CA MET A 165 -4.08 7.06 -6.12
C MET A 165 -5.32 6.22 -5.80
N VAL A 166 -6.47 6.87 -5.56
CA VAL A 166 -7.72 6.16 -5.26
C VAL A 166 -8.20 5.37 -6.47
N GLY A 167 -8.17 5.98 -7.66
CA GLY A 167 -8.60 5.31 -8.89
C GLY A 167 -7.81 4.03 -9.15
N SER A 168 -6.49 4.06 -8.96
CA SER A 168 -5.66 2.86 -9.14
C SER A 168 -5.93 1.77 -8.11
N VAL A 169 -6.24 2.11 -6.84
CA VAL A 169 -6.64 1.10 -5.83
C VAL A 169 -7.97 0.44 -6.17
N VAL A 170 -8.92 1.20 -6.73
CA VAL A 170 -10.26 0.68 -7.06
C VAL A 170 -10.22 -0.19 -8.32
N ILE A 171 -9.32 0.11 -9.27
CA ILE A 171 -9.17 -0.64 -10.52
C ILE A 171 -8.36 -1.93 -10.33
N SER A 172 -7.34 -1.91 -9.45
CA SER A 172 -6.45 -3.05 -9.18
C SER A 172 -7.12 -4.15 -8.37
#